data_AF-A0A9N8WHH9-F1
#
_entry.id   AF-A0A9N8WHH9-F1
#
_cell.length_a   1.000
_cell.length_b   1.000
_cell.length_c   1.000
_cell.angle_alpha   90.00
_cell.angle_beta   90.00
_cell.angle_gamma   90.00
#
_symmetry.space_group_name_H-M   'P 1'
#
loop_
_entity.id
_entity.type
_entity.pdbx_description
1 polymer ?
#
loop_
_entity_poly.entity_id
_entity_poly.type
_entity_poly.pdbx_seq_one_letter_code
_entity_poly.pdbx_strand_id
1 'polypeptide(L)'
;MDSSSSKRSYTIVFKLDIILYAENTSNYKALLFYKVAQKCIQKWKKQKNKFEAIRNDQSININQVHALSGRGRKAKYPELEEKLLAYVQNKQQEKNTVTTSMIERKAKEFGKNLNLEDTKFSRSWVEHFKKQHKLVEHTRTQVTQKLPEDMPLVIKDFLKILYKKTVNIEKKFILSFDETLMCLGYTASGDKLLPTMKSTYIPRVIQAMTNVFFKNKGVIFVDRYHSHVRDDVVKAFNMKGLD
;
A
#
# COMPACT_ATOMS: atom_id res chain seq x y z
N MET A 1 -32.27 11.11 -30.12
CA MET A 1 -31.02 11.81 -29.78
C MET A 1 -30.44 11.17 -28.54
N ASP A 2 -29.18 10.78 -28.64
CA ASP A 2 -28.49 9.84 -27.76
C ASP A 2 -28.49 10.21 -26.28
N SER A 3 -28.70 9.22 -25.42
CA SER A 3 -27.72 8.97 -24.36
C SER A 3 -27.87 7.54 -23.83
N SER A 4 -26.85 6.72 -24.02
CA SER A 4 -26.64 5.60 -23.10
C SER A 4 -26.43 6.22 -21.71
N SER A 5 -27.42 6.05 -20.84
CA SER A 5 -27.44 6.66 -19.50
C SER A 5 -26.37 6.01 -18.61
N SER A 6 -25.11 6.41 -18.78
CA SER A 6 -24.04 6.14 -17.82
C SER A 6 -24.43 6.77 -16.47
N LYS A 7 -24.61 5.92 -15.46
CA LYS A 7 -24.93 6.38 -14.10
C LYS A 7 -23.72 7.14 -13.55
N ARG A 8 -23.83 8.46 -13.41
CA ARG A 8 -22.80 9.31 -12.80
C ARG A 8 -22.60 8.96 -11.32
N SER A 9 -21.35 8.81 -10.90
CA SER A 9 -20.96 8.73 -9.49
C SER A 9 -20.51 10.10 -8.99
N TYR A 10 -20.86 10.44 -7.75
CA TYR A 10 -20.53 11.74 -7.14
C TYR A 10 -19.80 11.52 -5.83
N THR A 11 -18.76 12.31 -5.56
CA THR A 11 -18.00 12.25 -4.31
C THR A 11 -18.88 12.71 -3.14
N ILE A 12 -18.53 12.31 -1.91
CA ILE A 12 -19.27 12.72 -0.71
C ILE A 12 -19.14 14.23 -0.48
N VAL A 13 -17.95 14.80 -0.69
CA VAL A 13 -17.73 16.27 -0.60
C VAL A 13 -18.70 17.01 -1.51
N PHE A 14 -18.76 16.64 -2.80
CA PHE A 14 -19.66 17.26 -3.75
C PHE A 14 -21.14 17.15 -3.34
N LYS A 15 -21.55 16.02 -2.74
CA LYS A 15 -22.91 15.87 -2.22
C LYS A 15 -23.17 16.79 -1.03
N LEU A 16 -22.19 16.96 -0.14
CA LEU A 16 -22.30 17.88 1.01
C LEU A 16 -22.42 19.33 0.54
N ASP A 17 -21.65 19.75 -0.46
CA ASP A 17 -21.73 21.10 -1.03
C ASP A 17 -23.10 21.37 -1.65
N ILE A 18 -23.65 20.39 -2.38
CA ILE A 18 -25.01 20.47 -2.92
C ILE A 18 -26.05 20.56 -1.80
N ILE A 19 -25.90 19.76 -0.75
CA ILE A 19 -26.82 19.79 0.40
C ILE A 19 -26.79 21.19 1.05
N LEU A 20 -25.60 21.74 1.30
CA LEU A 20 -25.42 23.07 1.89
C LEU A 20 -26.07 24.14 1.02
N TYR A 21 -25.82 24.12 -0.29
CA TYR A 21 -26.45 25.05 -1.22
C TYR A 21 -27.99 24.91 -1.26
N ALA A 22 -28.51 23.68 -1.23
CA ALA A 22 -29.94 23.41 -1.24
C ALA A 22 -30.64 23.78 0.09
N GLU A 23 -29.91 23.78 1.21
CA GLU A 23 -30.39 24.26 2.51
C GLU A 23 -30.45 25.78 2.57
N ASN A 24 -29.48 26.48 1.97
CA ASN A 24 -29.46 27.94 1.90
C ASN A 24 -30.43 28.53 0.87
N THR A 25 -30.81 27.76 -0.15
CA THR A 25 -31.66 28.24 -1.24
C THR A 25 -32.92 27.38 -1.39
N SER A 26 -32.92 26.44 -2.33
CA SER A 26 -33.99 25.48 -2.57
C SER A 26 -33.45 24.30 -3.37
N ASN A 27 -34.08 23.14 -3.22
CA ASN A 27 -33.75 21.93 -3.97
C ASN A 27 -33.85 22.14 -5.49
N TYR A 28 -34.78 22.98 -5.96
CA TYR A 28 -34.95 23.28 -7.38
C TYR A 28 -33.80 24.15 -7.92
N LYS A 29 -33.40 25.19 -7.17
CA LYS A 29 -32.24 26.02 -7.52
C LYS A 29 -30.95 25.19 -7.55
N ALA A 30 -30.79 24.25 -6.62
CA ALA A 30 -29.66 23.33 -6.59
C ALA A 30 -29.63 22.40 -7.81
N LEU A 31 -30.79 21.92 -8.28
CA LEU A 31 -30.89 21.15 -9.53
C LEU A 31 -30.41 21.96 -10.73
N LEU A 32 -30.85 23.22 -10.86
CA LEU A 32 -30.48 24.07 -12.00
C LEU A 32 -28.97 24.38 -12.00
N PHE A 33 -28.41 24.71 -10.83
CA PHE A 33 -27.00 25.07 -10.69
C PHE A 33 -26.07 23.87 -10.90
N TYR A 34 -26.29 22.76 -10.18
CA TYR A 34 -25.41 21.60 -10.22
C TYR A 34 -25.75 20.59 -11.32
N LYS A 35 -26.86 20.76 -12.03
CA LYS A 35 -27.35 19.84 -13.07
C LYS A 35 -27.52 18.40 -12.55
N VAL A 36 -27.98 18.27 -11.30
CA VAL A 36 -28.27 16.99 -10.63
C VAL A 36 -29.78 16.84 -10.43
N ALA A 37 -30.31 15.65 -10.71
CA ALA A 37 -31.73 15.36 -10.52
C ALA A 37 -32.18 15.61 -9.07
N GLN A 38 -33.33 16.27 -8.91
CA GLN A 38 -33.85 16.69 -7.60
C GLN A 38 -34.06 15.50 -6.65
N LYS A 39 -34.46 14.34 -7.19
CA LYS A 39 -34.60 13.08 -6.43
C LYS A 39 -33.29 12.65 -5.77
N CYS A 40 -32.13 12.87 -6.42
CA CYS A 40 -30.83 12.58 -5.84
C CYS A 40 -30.53 13.52 -4.67
N ILE A 41 -30.79 14.83 -4.85
CA ILE A 41 -30.59 15.86 -3.83
C ILE A 41 -31.43 15.54 -2.58
N GLN A 42 -32.72 15.26 -2.75
CA GLN A 42 -33.61 14.86 -1.65
C GLN A 42 -33.10 13.60 -0.91
N LYS A 43 -32.67 12.58 -1.66
CA LYS A 43 -32.10 11.36 -1.07
C LYS A 43 -30.83 11.65 -0.28
N TRP A 44 -29.94 12.51 -0.79
CA TRP A 44 -28.71 12.88 -0.12
C TRP A 44 -28.96 13.71 1.14
N LYS A 45 -29.94 14.62 1.12
CA LYS A 45 -30.37 15.34 2.34
C LYS A 45 -30.79 14.39 3.46
N LYS A 46 -31.55 13.33 3.15
CA LYS A 46 -31.90 12.28 4.12
C LYS A 46 -30.68 11.52 4.68
N GLN A 47 -29.57 11.52 3.95
CA GLN A 47 -28.32 10.84 4.31
C GLN A 47 -27.25 11.79 4.86
N LYS A 48 -27.57 13.08 5.07
CA LYS A 48 -26.62 14.13 5.50
C LYS A 48 -25.78 13.71 6.70
N ASN A 49 -26.42 13.21 7.77
CA ASN A 49 -25.73 12.79 8.99
C ASN A 49 -24.66 11.72 8.72
N LYS A 50 -24.90 10.80 7.78
CA LYS A 50 -23.94 9.75 7.40
C LYS A 50 -22.77 10.31 6.60
N PHE A 51 -22.99 11.35 5.80
CA PHE A 51 -21.93 12.02 5.06
C PHE A 51 -21.04 12.86 5.99
N GLU A 52 -21.64 13.57 6.96
CA GLU A 52 -20.89 14.33 7.96
C GLU A 52 -20.06 13.41 8.87
N ALA A 53 -20.60 12.26 9.27
CA ALA A 53 -19.82 11.27 10.02
C ALA A 53 -18.55 10.81 9.27
N ILE A 54 -18.62 10.66 7.95
CA ILE A 54 -17.45 10.31 7.12
C ILE A 54 -16.50 11.50 6.96
N ARG A 55 -17.01 12.73 6.93
CA ARG A 55 -16.21 13.95 6.87
C ARG A 55 -15.37 14.16 8.13
N ASN A 56 -15.92 13.79 9.28
CA ASN A 56 -15.25 13.93 10.57
C ASN A 56 -14.20 12.83 10.83
N ASP A 57 -14.18 11.76 10.03
CA ASP A 57 -13.20 10.68 10.14
C ASP A 57 -11.87 11.07 9.45
N GLN A 58 -10.86 11.38 10.25
CA GLN A 58 -9.52 11.78 9.78
C GLN A 58 -8.77 10.67 9.03
N SER A 59 -9.18 9.41 9.18
CA SER A 59 -8.53 8.27 8.52
C SER A 59 -8.92 8.12 7.04
N ILE A 60 -9.97 8.82 6.60
CA ILE A 60 -10.56 8.64 5.27
C ILE A 60 -10.28 9.86 4.38
N ASN A 61 -9.73 9.62 3.19
CA ASN A 61 -9.67 10.65 2.16
C ASN A 61 -11.06 10.86 1.52
N ILE A 62 -11.85 11.77 2.09
CA ILE A 62 -13.23 12.06 1.66
C ILE A 62 -13.36 12.44 0.18
N ASN A 63 -12.31 13.01 -0.44
CA ASN A 63 -12.33 13.40 -1.85
C ASN A 63 -12.43 12.20 -2.79
N GLN A 64 -12.03 11.01 -2.34
CA GLN A 64 -12.08 9.77 -3.14
C GLN A 64 -13.30 8.90 -2.82
N VAL A 65 -14.12 9.28 -1.83
CA VAL A 65 -15.27 8.47 -1.42
C VAL A 65 -16.51 8.87 -2.20
N HIS A 66 -17.08 7.94 -2.96
CA HIS A 66 -18.30 8.16 -3.76
C HIS A 66 -19.57 7.52 -3.16
N ALA A 67 -19.45 6.67 -2.13
CA ALA A 67 -20.57 5.95 -1.55
C ALA A 67 -20.40 5.74 -0.05
N LEU A 68 -21.52 5.61 0.65
CA LEU A 68 -21.53 5.18 2.04
C LEU A 68 -20.99 3.74 2.17
N SER A 69 -20.36 3.45 3.31
CA SER A 69 -19.91 2.09 3.63
C SER A 69 -21.07 1.09 3.58
N GLY A 70 -20.78 -0.17 3.22
CA GLY A 70 -21.76 -1.25 3.15
C GLY A 70 -22.63 -1.32 1.89
N ARG A 71 -22.40 -0.45 0.89
CA ARG A 71 -23.12 -0.51 -0.40
C ARG A 71 -22.61 -1.61 -1.35
N GLY A 72 -21.52 -2.28 -0.99
CA GLY A 72 -20.95 -3.38 -1.77
C GLY A 72 -21.84 -4.63 -1.78
N ARG A 73 -21.51 -5.58 -2.66
CA ARG A 73 -22.14 -6.91 -2.66
C ARG A 73 -21.76 -7.62 -1.35
N LYS A 74 -22.77 -8.08 -0.60
CA LYS A 74 -22.54 -8.86 0.63
C LYS A 74 -21.95 -10.23 0.29
N ALA A 75 -21.21 -10.79 1.25
CA ALA A 75 -20.73 -12.17 1.21
C ALA A 75 -21.90 -13.13 0.94
N LYS A 76 -21.68 -14.12 0.05
CA LYS A 76 -22.71 -15.11 -0.28
C LYS A 76 -22.88 -16.11 0.87
N TYR A 77 -21.80 -16.38 1.61
CA TYR A 77 -21.74 -17.34 2.70
C TYR A 77 -21.04 -16.71 3.91
N PRO A 78 -21.71 -15.79 4.64
CA PRO A 78 -21.07 -15.03 5.71
C PRO A 78 -20.50 -15.92 6.83
N GLU A 79 -21.24 -16.95 7.26
CA GLU A 79 -20.79 -17.87 8.31
C GLU A 79 -19.55 -18.69 7.91
N LEU A 80 -19.47 -19.09 6.63
CA LEU A 80 -18.31 -19.81 6.10
C LEU A 80 -17.11 -18.89 5.98
N GLU A 81 -17.31 -17.67 5.49
CA GLU A 81 -16.24 -16.68 5.35
C GLU A 81 -15.66 -16.27 6.72
N GLU A 82 -16.48 -16.17 7.76
CA GLU A 82 -16.03 -15.88 9.12
C GLU A 82 -15.10 -16.98 9.68
N LYS A 83 -15.51 -18.26 9.56
CA LYS A 83 -14.68 -19.40 9.96
C LYS A 83 -13.38 -19.46 9.15
N LEU A 84 -13.46 -19.17 7.86
CA LEU A 84 -12.29 -19.14 6.97
C LEU A 84 -11.33 -18.01 7.31
N LEU A 85 -11.85 -16.84 7.67
CA LEU A 85 -11.05 -15.70 8.12
C LEU A 85 -10.28 -16.03 9.40
N ALA A 86 -10.95 -16.62 10.39
CA ALA A 86 -10.31 -17.06 11.63
C ALA A 86 -9.17 -18.06 11.37
N TYR A 87 -9.37 -19.00 10.44
CA TYR A 87 -8.32 -19.93 10.02
C TYR A 87 -7.10 -19.22 9.41
N VAL A 88 -7.32 -18.24 8.53
CA VAL A 88 -6.23 -17.47 7.90
C VAL A 88 -5.47 -16.67 8.96
N GLN A 89 -6.16 -16.02 9.89
CA GLN A 89 -5.55 -15.24 10.97
C GLN A 89 -4.67 -16.11 11.87
N ASN A 90 -5.15 -17.31 12.26
CA ASN A 90 -4.37 -18.25 13.05
C ASN A 90 -3.08 -18.67 12.32
N LYS A 91 -3.17 -18.96 11.01
CA LYS A 91 -1.97 -19.31 10.20
C LYS A 91 -0.99 -18.15 10.06
N GLN A 92 -1.48 -16.92 9.98
CA GLN A 92 -0.62 -15.72 9.96
C GLN A 92 0.11 -15.52 11.30
N GLN A 93 -0.54 -15.78 12.43
CA GLN A 93 0.09 -15.74 13.77
C GLN A 93 1.21 -16.78 13.90
N GLU A 94 1.00 -17.97 13.34
CA GLU A 94 2.02 -19.03 13.25
C GLU A 94 3.16 -18.71 12.26
N LYS A 95 3.16 -17.52 11.62
CA LYS A 95 4.10 -17.10 10.56
C LYS A 95 4.13 -18.05 9.35
N ASN A 96 3.04 -18.79 9.13
CA ASN A 96 2.89 -19.70 8.00
C ASN A 96 2.34 -18.96 6.78
N THR A 97 2.90 -19.24 5.60
CA THR A 97 2.39 -18.69 4.34
C THR A 97 1.09 -19.39 3.97
N VAL A 98 0.02 -18.62 3.79
CA VAL A 98 -1.28 -19.15 3.37
C VAL A 98 -1.43 -18.98 1.86
N THR A 99 -1.37 -20.08 1.11
CA THR A 99 -1.57 -20.04 -0.34
C THR A 99 -3.05 -20.06 -0.69
N THR A 100 -3.41 -19.57 -1.89
CA THR A 100 -4.78 -19.61 -2.41
C THR A 100 -5.36 -21.04 -2.42
N SER A 101 -4.55 -22.06 -2.74
CA SER A 101 -4.98 -23.46 -2.74
C SER A 101 -5.32 -23.97 -1.33
N MET A 102 -4.57 -23.55 -0.31
CA MET A 102 -4.89 -23.88 1.08
C MET A 102 -6.24 -23.30 1.50
N ILE A 103 -6.51 -22.05 1.11
CA ILE A 103 -7.79 -21.38 1.38
C ILE A 103 -8.93 -22.11 0.66
N GLU A 104 -8.75 -22.45 -0.62
CA GLU A 104 -9.74 -23.22 -1.38
C GLU A 104 -10.06 -24.56 -0.74
N ARG A 105 -9.04 -25.33 -0.34
CA ARG A 105 -9.23 -26.63 0.31
C ARG A 105 -9.99 -26.48 1.64
N LYS A 106 -9.64 -25.49 2.45
CA LYS A 106 -10.32 -25.22 3.72
C LYS A 106 -11.74 -24.70 3.54
N ALA A 107 -11.98 -23.88 2.52
CA ALA A 107 -13.33 -23.45 2.16
C ALA A 107 -14.22 -24.63 1.78
N LYS A 108 -13.70 -25.60 1.00
CA LYS A 108 -14.42 -26.84 0.67
C LYS A 108 -14.76 -27.64 1.92
N GLU A 109 -13.79 -27.85 2.81
CA GLU A 109 -13.99 -28.57 4.09
C GLU A 109 -15.08 -27.92 4.96
N PHE A 110 -15.03 -26.59 5.13
CA PHE A 110 -16.08 -25.87 5.86
C PHE A 110 -17.42 -25.86 5.13
N GLY A 111 -17.41 -25.86 3.80
CA GLY A 111 -18.60 -25.99 2.97
C GLY A 111 -19.33 -27.32 3.19
N LYS A 112 -18.59 -28.42 3.29
CA LYS A 112 -19.15 -29.75 3.61
C LYS A 112 -19.88 -29.74 4.95
N ASN A 113 -19.23 -29.19 5.98
CA ASN A 113 -19.81 -29.09 7.33
C ASN A 113 -21.08 -28.23 7.40
N LEU A 114 -21.30 -27.36 6.41
CA LEU A 114 -22.46 -26.48 6.29
C LEU A 114 -23.46 -26.94 5.20
N ASN A 115 -23.33 -28.17 4.69
CA ASN A 115 -24.15 -28.73 3.61
C ASN A 115 -24.15 -27.90 2.31
N LEU A 116 -23.00 -27.30 1.96
CA LEU A 116 -22.79 -26.49 0.75
C LEU A 116 -22.03 -27.25 -0.36
N GLU A 117 -22.32 -28.55 -0.53
CA GLU A 117 -21.59 -29.45 -1.45
C GLU A 117 -21.63 -28.98 -2.92
N ASP A 118 -22.72 -28.34 -3.36
CA ASP A 118 -22.88 -27.85 -4.74
C ASP A 118 -22.08 -26.57 -5.05
N THR A 119 -21.46 -25.98 -4.03
CA THR A 119 -20.83 -24.66 -4.15
C THR A 119 -19.38 -24.76 -4.62
N LYS A 120 -19.10 -24.14 -5.79
CA LYS A 120 -17.74 -24.09 -6.33
C LYS A 120 -16.94 -22.94 -5.70
N PHE A 121 -16.09 -23.26 -4.73
CA PHE A 121 -15.07 -22.36 -4.19
C PHE A 121 -13.91 -22.17 -5.18
N SER A 122 -14.20 -21.60 -6.35
CA SER A 122 -13.20 -21.35 -7.40
C SER A 122 -12.10 -20.38 -6.95
N ARG A 123 -10.98 -20.35 -7.67
CA ARG A 123 -9.92 -19.34 -7.47
C ARG A 123 -10.48 -17.91 -7.43
N SER A 124 -11.38 -17.58 -8.35
CA SER A 124 -12.05 -16.26 -8.39
C SER A 124 -12.84 -15.98 -7.11
N TRP A 125 -13.51 -16.97 -6.53
CA TRP A 125 -14.21 -16.82 -5.25
C TRP A 125 -13.22 -16.50 -4.11
N VAL A 126 -12.08 -17.20 -4.06
CA VAL A 126 -11.03 -16.94 -3.05
C VAL A 126 -10.44 -15.53 -3.20
N GLU A 127 -10.21 -15.05 -4.42
CA GLU A 127 -9.75 -13.68 -4.65
C GLU A 127 -10.77 -12.63 -4.17
N HIS A 128 -12.07 -12.89 -4.37
CA HIS A 128 -13.12 -12.02 -3.83
C HIS A 128 -13.16 -12.05 -2.30
N PHE A 129 -13.02 -13.23 -1.69
CA PHE A 129 -12.91 -13.39 -0.24
C PHE A 129 -11.73 -12.56 0.30
N LYS A 130 -10.53 -12.70 -0.26
CA LYS A 130 -9.36 -11.89 0.13
C LYS A 130 -9.65 -10.40 0.05
N LYS A 131 -10.25 -9.95 -1.05
CA LYS A 131 -10.58 -8.54 -1.27
C LYS A 131 -11.62 -8.01 -0.28
N GLN A 132 -12.65 -8.79 0.05
CA GLN A 132 -13.68 -8.41 1.01
C GLN A 132 -13.11 -8.26 2.42
N HIS A 133 -12.23 -9.18 2.82
CA HIS A 133 -11.59 -9.18 4.14
C HIS A 133 -10.28 -8.39 4.20
N LYS A 134 -9.94 -7.64 3.13
CA LYS A 134 -8.71 -6.83 3.01
C LYS A 134 -7.43 -7.63 3.32
N LEU A 135 -7.41 -8.91 2.96
CA LEU A 135 -6.24 -9.76 3.10
C LEU A 135 -5.22 -9.40 2.03
N VAL A 136 -4.05 -8.94 2.44
CA VAL A 136 -2.96 -8.59 1.54
C VAL A 136 -2.08 -9.81 1.31
N GLU A 137 -1.71 -10.07 0.06
CA GLU A 137 -0.69 -11.06 -0.26
C GLU A 137 0.68 -10.49 0.14
N HIS A 138 1.22 -10.98 1.25
CA HIS A 138 2.59 -10.69 1.63
C HIS A 138 3.50 -11.71 0.95
N THR A 139 4.33 -11.28 0.01
CA THR A 139 5.52 -12.03 -0.35
C THR A 139 6.42 -12.05 0.87
N ARG A 140 6.78 -13.24 1.36
CA ARG A 140 7.77 -13.37 2.44
C ARG A 140 9.03 -12.66 1.97
N THR A 141 9.43 -11.59 2.65
CA THR A 141 10.77 -11.04 2.48
C THR A 141 11.75 -12.17 2.78
N GLN A 142 12.70 -12.43 1.87
CA GLN A 142 13.73 -13.42 2.13
C GLN A 142 14.30 -13.14 3.52
N VAL A 143 14.40 -14.20 4.34
CA VAL A 143 14.92 -14.07 5.69
C VAL A 143 16.39 -13.67 5.55
N THR A 144 16.66 -12.38 5.71
CA THR A 144 18.02 -11.88 5.90
C THR A 144 18.63 -12.58 7.11
N GLN A 145 19.96 -12.61 7.20
CA GLN A 145 20.66 -13.12 8.38
C GLN A 145 20.04 -12.51 9.65
N LYS A 146 19.79 -13.34 10.67
CA LYS A 146 19.26 -12.87 11.96
C LYS A 146 20.19 -11.78 12.47
N LEU A 147 19.63 -10.64 12.85
CA LEU A 147 20.41 -9.57 13.44
C LEU A 147 20.96 -10.07 14.79
N PRO A 148 22.26 -9.88 15.08
CA PRO A 148 22.82 -10.09 16.40
C PRO A 148 22.04 -9.31 17.47
N GLU A 149 21.92 -9.86 18.67
CA GLU A 149 21.17 -9.22 19.78
C GLU A 149 21.75 -7.86 20.18
N ASP A 150 23.08 -7.69 20.05
CA ASP A 150 23.78 -6.45 20.40
C ASP A 150 23.70 -5.37 19.31
N MET A 151 23.15 -5.69 18.14
CA MET A 151 23.12 -4.78 16.98
C MET A 151 22.45 -3.42 17.25
N PRO A 152 21.36 -3.30 18.04
CA PRO A 152 20.76 -2.01 18.34
C PRO A 152 21.72 -1.07 19.10
N LEU A 153 22.56 -1.61 19.99
CA LEU A 153 23.54 -0.82 20.74
C LEU A 153 24.66 -0.34 19.82
N VAL A 154 25.19 -1.23 18.98
CA VAL A 154 26.23 -0.92 18.00
C VAL A 154 25.76 0.15 17.01
N ILE A 155 24.54 0.03 16.50
CA ILE A 155 23.95 1.03 15.58
C ILE A 155 23.82 2.38 16.28
N LYS A 156 23.35 2.42 17.53
CA LYS A 156 23.19 3.67 18.28
C LYS A 156 24.53 4.39 18.47
N ASP A 157 25.58 3.66 18.83
CA ASP A 157 26.90 4.25 19.03
C ASP A 157 27.55 4.67 17.71
N PHE A 158 27.37 3.88 16.65
CA PHE A 158 27.78 4.27 15.30
C PHE A 158 27.08 5.57 14.84
N LEU A 159 25.76 5.69 15.04
CA LEU A 159 25.00 6.89 14.67
C LEU A 159 25.45 8.14 15.45
N LYS A 160 25.77 8.00 16.73
CA LYS A 160 26.36 9.11 17.52
C LYS A 160 27.69 9.57 16.93
N ILE A 161 28.56 8.62 16.55
CA ILE A 161 29.86 8.92 15.94
C ILE A 161 29.65 9.60 14.58
N LEU A 162 28.72 9.08 13.76
CA LEU A 162 28.37 9.65 12.46
C LEU A 162 27.89 11.09 12.61
N TYR A 163 26.91 11.34 13.49
CA TYR A 163 26.35 12.67 13.73
C TYR A 163 27.42 13.69 14.13
N LYS A 164 28.32 13.34 15.07
CA LYS A 164 29.44 14.19 15.48
C LYS A 164 30.36 14.57 14.31
N LYS A 165 30.58 13.64 13.37
CA LYS A 165 31.44 13.89 12.21
C LYS A 165 30.74 14.64 11.07
N THR A 166 29.42 14.53 10.96
CA THR A 166 28.65 15.13 9.86
C THR A 166 28.01 16.48 10.20
N VAL A 167 28.00 16.91 11.46
CA VAL A 167 27.27 18.11 11.91
C VAL A 167 27.68 19.40 11.17
N ASN A 168 28.95 19.52 10.79
CA ASN A 168 29.51 20.68 10.08
C ASN A 168 29.68 20.47 8.57
N ILE A 169 29.15 19.37 8.03
CA ILE A 169 29.27 19.02 6.62
C ILE A 169 27.88 19.14 5.98
N GLU A 170 27.74 20.02 4.99
CA GLU A 170 26.52 20.06 4.21
C GLU A 170 26.29 18.73 3.49
N LYS A 171 25.04 18.24 3.49
CA LYS A 171 24.67 16.94 2.91
C LYS A 171 25.12 16.76 1.45
N LYS A 172 25.25 17.85 0.68
CA LYS A 172 25.74 17.84 -0.71
C LYS A 172 27.17 17.33 -0.87
N PHE A 173 27.96 17.31 0.20
CA PHE A 173 29.34 16.84 0.22
C PHE A 173 29.50 15.43 0.80
N ILE A 174 28.40 14.76 1.16
CA ILE A 174 28.42 13.38 1.67
C ILE A 174 28.08 12.44 0.52
N LEU A 175 29.04 11.59 0.15
CA LEU A 175 28.89 10.59 -0.91
C LEU A 175 28.84 9.19 -0.27
N SER A 176 27.87 8.38 -0.69
CA SER A 176 27.76 6.97 -0.31
C SER A 176 28.19 6.12 -1.50
N PHE A 177 29.05 5.14 -1.24
CA PHE A 177 29.50 4.17 -2.23
C PHE A 177 29.31 2.76 -1.67
N ASP A 178 28.81 1.85 -2.48
CA ASP A 178 28.69 0.44 -2.17
C ASP A 178 29.20 -0.41 -3.34
N GLU A 179 29.80 -1.56 -3.01
CA GLU A 179 30.13 -2.55 -4.03
C GLU A 179 28.86 -3.31 -4.39
N THR A 180 28.42 -3.20 -5.64
CA THR A 180 27.31 -3.99 -6.17
C THR A 180 27.87 -5.06 -7.09
N LEU A 181 27.55 -6.33 -6.82
CA LEU A 181 27.90 -7.43 -7.72
C LEU A 181 27.25 -7.22 -9.09
N MET A 182 28.05 -7.20 -10.15
CA MET A 182 27.56 -7.23 -11.53
C MET A 182 27.62 -8.66 -12.06
N CYS A 183 26.46 -9.20 -12.43
CA CYS A 183 26.37 -10.51 -13.04
C CYS A 183 26.30 -10.37 -14.57
N LEU A 184 27.13 -11.13 -15.28
CA LEU A 184 27.02 -11.29 -16.73
C LEU A 184 25.85 -12.25 -17.01
N GLY A 185 24.78 -11.75 -17.64
CA GLY A 185 23.66 -12.58 -18.08
C GLY A 185 23.73 -12.80 -19.58
N TYR A 186 23.46 -14.00 -20.09
CA TYR A 186 23.32 -14.21 -21.53
C TYR A 186 21.84 -14.09 -21.92
N THR A 187 21.54 -13.37 -22.99
CA THR A 187 20.22 -13.40 -23.62
C THR A 187 20.33 -14.04 -24.99
N ALA A 188 19.47 -15.03 -25.25
CA ALA A 188 19.34 -15.61 -26.57
C ALA A 188 18.65 -14.60 -27.50
N SER A 189 19.30 -14.24 -28.59
CA SER A 189 18.71 -13.52 -29.72
C SER A 189 19.02 -14.33 -30.98
N GLY A 190 18.06 -15.15 -31.40
CA GLY A 190 18.30 -16.20 -32.40
C GLY A 190 19.29 -17.26 -31.89
N ASP A 191 20.15 -17.77 -32.78
CA ASP A 191 21.13 -18.85 -32.50
C ASP A 191 22.41 -18.37 -31.78
N LYS A 192 22.47 -17.10 -31.34
CA LYS A 192 23.65 -16.52 -30.68
C LYS A 192 23.35 -16.13 -29.23
N LEU A 193 24.22 -16.56 -28.31
CA LEU A 193 24.24 -16.09 -26.93
C LEU A 193 25.06 -14.80 -26.86
N LEU A 194 24.40 -13.67 -26.67
CA LEU A 194 25.07 -12.39 -26.45
C LEU A 194 25.18 -12.11 -24.94
N PRO A 195 26.37 -11.74 -24.44
CA PRO A 195 26.53 -11.30 -23.07
C PRO A 195 25.83 -9.96 -22.90
N THR A 196 24.91 -9.89 -21.94
CA THR A 196 24.20 -8.69 -21.52
C THR A 196 24.53 -8.42 -20.06
N MET A 197 24.99 -7.21 -19.76
CA MET A 197 25.08 -6.77 -18.37
C MET A 197 23.67 -6.52 -17.84
N LYS A 198 23.26 -7.29 -16.84
CA LYS A 198 22.02 -7.06 -16.10
C LYS A 198 22.38 -6.65 -14.69
N SER A 199 22.31 -5.35 -14.40
CA SER A 199 22.33 -4.87 -13.02
C SER A 199 20.92 -4.98 -12.43
N THR A 200 20.80 -5.56 -11.23
CA THR A 200 19.55 -5.67 -10.48
C THR A 200 19.16 -4.38 -9.76
N TYR A 201 20.00 -3.34 -9.77
CA TYR A 201 19.73 -2.10 -9.05
C TYR A 201 20.38 -0.88 -9.73
N ILE A 202 19.83 -0.42 -10.85
CA ILE A 202 20.10 0.94 -11.33
C ILE A 202 18.79 1.58 -11.80
N PRO A 203 18.30 2.59 -11.06
CA PRO A 203 17.75 3.74 -11.75
C PRO A 203 18.49 5.04 -11.33
N ARG A 204 19.05 5.72 -12.33
CA ARG A 204 19.23 7.18 -12.45
C ARG A 204 20.42 7.92 -11.82
N VAL A 205 21.26 7.35 -10.97
CA VAL A 205 22.31 8.17 -10.31
C VAL A 205 23.48 8.55 -11.24
N ILE A 206 23.88 7.67 -12.16
CA ILE A 206 25.12 7.85 -12.95
C ILE A 206 24.98 8.94 -14.04
N GLN A 207 23.77 9.28 -14.49
CA GLN A 207 23.59 10.21 -15.61
C GLN A 207 23.85 11.69 -15.24
N ALA A 208 23.97 12.03 -13.95
CA ALA A 208 24.09 13.42 -13.50
C ALA A 208 25.51 13.89 -13.14
N MET A 209 26.51 12.99 -13.04
CA MET A 209 27.80 13.32 -12.39
C MET A 209 29.04 13.23 -13.29
N THR A 210 28.89 13.28 -14.61
CA THR A 210 30.05 13.42 -15.52
C THR A 210 30.49 14.86 -15.71
N ASN A 211 29.71 15.84 -15.26
CA ASN A 211 30.05 17.24 -15.40
C ASN A 211 30.25 17.88 -14.03
N VAL A 212 31.51 18.21 -13.76
CA VAL A 212 31.98 19.14 -12.72
C VAL A 212 32.09 18.53 -11.32
N PHE A 213 33.17 18.91 -10.60
CA PHE A 213 33.40 18.72 -9.17
C PHE A 213 34.23 17.51 -8.71
N PHE A 214 35.49 17.47 -9.12
CA PHE A 214 36.56 16.97 -8.24
C PHE A 214 37.59 18.07 -8.00
N LYS A 215 37.31 18.95 -7.03
CA LYS A 215 38.35 19.77 -6.37
C LYS A 215 37.99 19.92 -4.89
N ASN A 216 38.88 19.37 -4.07
CA ASN A 216 39.08 19.57 -2.64
C ASN A 216 38.31 18.68 -1.64
N LYS A 217 39.14 17.93 -0.88
CA LYS A 217 38.95 17.44 0.50
C LYS A 217 37.60 16.78 0.82
N GLY A 218 37.34 15.63 0.22
CA GLY A 218 36.31 14.70 0.70
C GLY A 218 36.92 13.65 1.65
N VAL A 219 36.30 13.41 2.80
CA VAL A 219 36.61 12.24 3.64
C VAL A 219 35.84 11.04 3.06
N ILE A 220 36.57 9.99 2.71
CA ILE A 220 36.03 8.76 2.14
C ILE A 220 35.70 7.80 3.30
N PHE A 221 34.44 7.43 3.44
CA PHE A 221 34.05 6.28 4.27
C PHE A 221 33.77 5.11 3.33
N VAL A 222 34.57 4.05 3.46
CA VAL A 222 34.35 2.77 2.77
C VAL A 222 33.67 1.85 3.77
N ASP A 223 32.40 1.55 3.52
CA ASP A 223 31.67 0.55 4.29
C ASP A 223 32.11 -0.84 3.80
N ARG A 224 32.60 -1.67 4.74
CA ARG A 224 33.08 -3.02 4.44
C ARG A 224 31.97 -4.07 4.52
N TYR A 225 30.75 -3.70 4.93
CA TYR A 225 29.64 -4.64 5.04
C TYR A 225 28.32 -4.02 4.59
N HIS A 226 27.81 -4.52 3.45
CA HIS A 226 26.44 -4.32 2.96
C HIS A 226 25.41 -4.15 4.10
N SER A 227 24.60 -3.09 4.04
CA SER A 227 23.14 -3.25 3.88
C SER A 227 22.38 -1.92 3.87
N HIS A 228 21.36 -1.91 3.02
CA HIS A 228 20.30 -0.90 2.92
C HIS A 228 19.78 -0.43 4.28
N VAL A 229 19.62 0.89 4.44
CA VAL A 229 18.91 1.49 5.59
C VAL A 229 17.44 1.06 5.53
N ARG A 230 17.00 0.33 6.55
CA ARG A 230 15.68 -0.29 6.62
C ARG A 230 14.61 0.67 7.20
N ASP A 231 13.34 0.45 6.87
CA ASP A 231 12.19 1.23 7.37
C ASP A 231 11.97 1.13 8.90
N ASP A 232 12.43 0.07 9.55
CA ASP A 232 12.41 -0.10 11.00
C ASP A 232 13.47 0.75 11.72
N VAL A 233 14.59 1.04 11.06
CA VAL A 233 15.57 2.04 11.54
C VAL A 233 14.94 3.44 11.45
N VAL A 234 14.24 3.76 10.36
CA VAL A 234 13.48 5.02 10.20
C VAL A 234 12.35 5.17 11.24
N LYS A 235 11.71 4.07 11.66
CA LYS A 235 10.74 4.10 12.77
C LYS A 235 11.39 4.34 14.14
N ALA A 236 12.58 3.79 14.39
CA ALA A 236 13.34 4.10 15.59
C ALA A 236 13.75 5.59 15.65
N PHE A 237 14.00 6.22 14.49
CA PHE A 237 14.22 7.67 14.37
C PHE A 237 12.99 8.54 14.71
N ASN A 238 11.77 7.98 14.72
CA ASN A 238 10.51 8.73 14.90
C ASN A 238 9.94 8.69 16.33
N MET A 239 10.68 8.15 17.30
CA MET A 239 10.33 8.35 18.70
C MET A 239 10.73 9.76 19.13
N LYS A 240 9.72 10.62 19.29
CA LYS A 240 9.79 11.91 20.01
C LYS A 240 10.64 11.76 21.27
N GLY A 241 11.75 12.51 21.34
CA GLY A 241 12.61 12.57 22.52
C GLY A 241 14.08 12.36 22.18
N LEU A 242 14.67 13.35 21.49
CA LEU A 242 16.11 13.59 21.49
C LEU A 242 16.28 15.02 21.99
N ASP A 243 16.03 15.18 23.30
CA ASP A 243 16.69 16.18 24.13
C ASP A 243 17.96 15.54 24.72
#